data_AF-A0A2T2RWY6-F1
#
_entry.id   AF-A0A2T2RWY6-F1
#
_cell.length_a   1.000
_cell.length_b   1.000
_cell.length_c   1.000
_cell.angle_alpha   90.00
_cell.angle_beta   90.00
_cell.angle_gamma   90.00
#
_symmetry.space_group_name_H-M   'P 1'
#
loop_
_entity.id
_entity.type
_entity.pdbx_description
1 polymer ?
#
loop_
_entity_poly.entity_id
_entity_poly.type
_entity_poly.pdbx_seq_one_letter_code
_entity_poly.pdbx_strand_id
1 'polypeptide(L)'
;MIEMKVAGIALDAVTRSPIALLKDSTERRALPIYIGQDQAKAIMGALERQKPPRPLTHDLITSILEEWEMNLERVIIHSLQDNTFYALLCLRWGEQTKEIDSRPSDALAVALRTDS
;
A
#
# COMPACT_ATOMS: atom_id res chain seq x y z
N MET A 1 8.67 14.62 5.23
CA MET A 1 8.19 13.41 4.52
C MET A 1 8.34 13.63 3.03
N ILE A 2 8.62 12.58 2.25
CA ILE A 2 8.73 12.64 0.79
C ILE A 2 7.50 11.94 0.24
N GLU A 3 6.72 12.61 -0.61
CA GLU A 3 5.61 11.96 -1.30
C GLU A 3 6.15 10.94 -2.30
N MET A 4 5.58 9.74 -2.28
CA MET A 4 5.98 8.65 -3.16
C MET A 4 4.76 7.97 -3.75
N LYS A 5 4.89 7.48 -4.98
CA LYS A 5 3.88 6.70 -5.70
C LYS A 5 4.39 5.29 -5.94
N VAL A 6 3.46 4.33 -5.95
CA VAL A 6 3.77 2.95 -6.35
C VAL A 6 4.05 2.95 -7.85
N ALA A 7 5.31 2.77 -8.23
CA ALA A 7 5.74 2.70 -9.62
C ALA A 7 5.47 1.32 -10.23
N GLY A 8 5.44 0.26 -9.40
CA GLY A 8 5.13 -1.10 -9.83
C GLY A 8 5.72 -2.15 -8.90
N ILE A 9 5.60 -3.41 -9.33
CA ILE A 9 6.26 -4.56 -8.71
C ILE A 9 7.39 -5.04 -9.62
N ALA A 10 8.59 -5.17 -9.06
CA ALA A 10 9.75 -5.77 -9.70
C ALA A 10 10.05 -7.14 -9.08
N LEU A 11 10.90 -7.94 -9.74
CA LEU A 11 11.42 -9.19 -9.21
C LEU A 11 12.93 -9.07 -9.02
N ASP A 12 13.42 -9.50 -7.87
CA ASP A 12 14.85 -9.68 -7.65
C ASP A 12 15.41 -10.73 -8.63
N ALA A 13 16.52 -10.40 -9.30
CA ALA A 13 17.05 -11.21 -10.39
C ALA A 13 17.55 -12.60 -9.93
N VAL A 14 17.96 -12.72 -8.67
CA VAL A 14 18.56 -13.94 -8.12
C VAL A 14 17.51 -14.78 -7.40
N THR A 15 16.83 -14.18 -6.45
CA THR A 15 15.89 -14.85 -5.55
C THR A 15 14.48 -14.95 -6.14
N ARG A 16 14.18 -14.19 -7.19
CA ARG A 16 12.82 -14.01 -7.74
C ARG A 16 11.81 -13.52 -6.71
N SER A 17 12.29 -12.88 -5.65
CA SER A 17 11.45 -12.27 -4.63
C SER A 17 10.82 -10.98 -5.16
N PRO A 18 9.51 -10.75 -4.93
CA PRO A 18 8.86 -9.51 -5.33
C PRO A 18 9.33 -8.29 -4.53
N ILE A 19 9.45 -7.16 -5.22
CA ILE A 19 9.83 -5.87 -4.67
C ILE A 19 8.77 -4.84 -5.10
N ALA A 20 8.08 -4.22 -4.15
CA ALA A 20 7.30 -3.03 -4.42
C ALA A 20 8.24 -1.84 -4.56
N LEU A 21 8.17 -1.15 -5.71
CA LEU A 21 8.99 0.00 -6.00
C LEU A 21 8.18 1.29 -5.82
N LEU A 22 8.55 2.08 -4.83
CA LEU A 22 8.01 3.42 -4.62
C LEU A 22 8.96 4.45 -5.24
N LYS A 23 8.44 5.45 -5.96
CA LYS A 23 9.23 6.55 -6.53
C LYS A 23 8.70 7.89 -6.08
N ASP A 24 9.59 8.85 -5.90
CA ASP A 24 9.19 10.25 -5.72
C ASP A 24 8.69 10.87 -7.04
N SER A 25 8.06 12.04 -6.96
CA SER A 25 7.51 12.74 -8.13
C SER A 25 8.56 13.13 -9.18
N THR A 26 9.83 13.24 -8.79
CA THR A 26 10.94 13.53 -9.71
C THR A 26 11.56 12.28 -10.33
N GLU A 27 11.15 11.09 -9.90
CA GLU A 27 11.73 9.79 -10.22
C GLU A 27 13.24 9.64 -9.93
N ARG A 28 13.81 10.54 -9.12
CA ARG A 28 15.23 10.51 -8.75
C ARG A 28 15.48 9.65 -7.51
N ARG A 29 14.44 9.38 -6.73
CA ARG A 29 14.50 8.56 -5.52
C ARG A 29 13.56 7.39 -5.66
N ALA A 30 14.06 6.22 -5.31
CA ALA A 30 13.27 5.02 -5.24
C ALA A 30 13.44 4.35 -3.88
N LEU A 31 12.35 3.83 -3.33
CA LEU A 31 12.32 3.03 -2.12
C LEU A 31 11.84 1.61 -2.48
N PRO A 32 12.76 0.63 -2.53
CA PRO A 32 12.39 -0.77 -2.73
C PRO A 32 11.93 -1.39 -1.41
N ILE A 33 10.80 -2.10 -1.44
CA ILE A 33 10.26 -2.83 -0.29
C ILE A 33 10.03 -4.28 -0.71
N TYR A 34 10.76 -5.20 -0.08
CA TYR A 34 10.56 -6.64 -0.30
C TYR A 34 9.22 -7.07 0.29
N ILE A 35 8.45 -7.81 -0.50
CA ILE A 35 7.12 -8.30 -0.12
C ILE A 35 6.95 -9.75 -0.56
N GLY A 36 6.00 -10.46 0.04
CA GLY A 36 5.66 -11.81 -0.40
C GLY A 36 4.85 -11.83 -1.70
N GLN A 37 4.76 -13.01 -2.31
CA GLN A 37 4.06 -13.22 -3.59
C GLN A 37 2.58 -12.84 -3.53
N ASP A 38 1.90 -13.15 -2.43
CA ASP A 38 0.48 -12.84 -2.29
C ASP A 38 0.23 -11.34 -2.12
N GLN A 39 1.12 -10.64 -1.40
CA GLN A 39 1.08 -9.18 -1.30
C GLN A 39 1.34 -8.53 -2.67
N ALA A 40 2.31 -9.04 -3.42
CA ALA A 40 2.61 -8.57 -4.76
C ALA A 40 1.40 -8.70 -5.69
N LYS A 41 0.72 -9.86 -5.68
CA LYS A 41 -0.52 -10.06 -6.44
C LYS A 41 -1.62 -9.07 -6.03
N ALA A 42 -1.79 -8.83 -4.74
CA ALA A 42 -2.81 -7.90 -4.24
C ALA A 42 -2.55 -6.45 -4.67
N ILE A 43 -1.28 -6.03 -4.71
CA ILE A 43 -0.85 -4.70 -5.18
C ILE A 43 -0.96 -4.61 -6.71
N MET A 44 -0.47 -5.60 -7.46
CA MET A 44 -0.56 -5.60 -8.94
C MET A 44 -2.01 -5.57 -9.40
N GLY A 45 -2.90 -6.37 -8.80
CA GLY A 45 -4.32 -6.35 -9.13
C GLY A 45 -4.95 -4.98 -8.93
N ALA A 46 -4.52 -4.21 -7.92
CA ALA A 46 -4.97 -2.84 -7.71
C ALA A 46 -4.41 -1.88 -8.77
N LEU A 47 -3.11 -1.95 -9.07
CA LEU A 47 -2.46 -1.15 -10.11
C LEU A 47 -3.11 -1.35 -11.49
N GLU A 48 -3.46 -2.61 -11.80
CA GLU A 48 -4.12 -2.99 -13.05
C GLU A 48 -5.64 -2.72 -13.02
N ARG A 49 -6.18 -2.21 -11.90
CA ARG A 49 -7.61 -1.96 -11.69
C ARG A 49 -8.46 -3.21 -11.98
N GLN A 50 -7.92 -4.38 -11.66
CA GLN A 50 -8.59 -5.66 -11.87
C GLN A 50 -9.79 -5.76 -10.94
N LYS A 51 -10.95 -6.12 -11.50
CA LYS A 51 -12.18 -6.37 -10.72
C LYS A 51 -12.40 -7.88 -10.60
N PRO A 52 -12.12 -8.48 -9.43
CA PRO A 52 -12.39 -9.90 -9.23
C PRO A 52 -13.90 -10.17 -9.18
N PRO A 53 -14.36 -11.40 -9.50
CA PRO A 53 -15.78 -11.76 -9.48
C PRO A 53 -16.39 -11.70 -8.06
N ARG A 54 -15.56 -11.76 -7.03
CA ARG A 54 -15.91 -11.57 -5.62
C ARG A 54 -14.84 -10.69 -4.96
N PRO A 55 -15.20 -9.83 -3.98
CA PRO A 55 -14.22 -9.01 -3.28
C PRO A 55 -13.13 -9.87 -2.62
N LEU A 56 -11.88 -9.50 -2.84
CA LEU A 56 -10.73 -10.05 -2.13
C LEU A 56 -10.53 -9.30 -0.80
N THR A 57 -9.51 -9.68 -0.03
CA THR A 57 -9.28 -9.14 1.32
C THR A 57 -9.17 -7.61 1.35
N HIS A 58 -8.37 -7.02 0.47
CA HIS A 58 -8.21 -5.56 0.44
C HIS A 58 -9.44 -4.85 -0.13
N ASP A 59 -10.20 -5.48 -1.02
CA ASP A 59 -11.49 -4.95 -1.48
C ASP A 59 -12.53 -4.94 -0.35
N LEU A 60 -12.56 -6.00 0.47
CA LEU A 60 -13.40 -6.06 1.67
C LEU A 60 -13.02 -4.95 2.67
N ILE A 61 -11.71 -4.72 2.88
CA ILE A 61 -11.24 -3.65 3.76
C ILE A 61 -11.70 -2.28 3.24
N THR A 62 -11.56 -2.00 1.93
CA THR A 62 -12.02 -0.74 1.37
C THR A 62 -13.53 -0.57 1.50
N SER A 63 -14.32 -1.63 1.28
CA SER A 63 -15.76 -1.58 1.53
C SER A 63 -16.10 -1.32 3.00
N ILE A 64 -15.34 -1.87 3.96
CA ILE A 64 -15.55 -1.55 5.38
C ILE A 64 -15.27 -0.07 5.66
N LEU A 65 -14.20 0.50 5.09
CA LEU A 65 -13.90 1.92 5.24
C LEU A 65 -15.02 2.79 4.65
N GLU A 66 -15.51 2.44 3.45
CA GLU A 66 -16.60 3.13 2.77
C GLU A 66 -17.91 3.09 3.56
N GLU A 67 -18.35 1.91 3.99
CA GLU A 67 -19.60 1.72 4.75
C GLU A 67 -19.61 2.43 6.11
N TRP A 68 -18.43 2.73 6.66
CA TRP A 68 -18.26 3.45 7.92
C TRP A 68 -17.85 4.91 7.72
N GLU A 69 -17.89 5.41 6.48
CA GLU A 69 -17.54 6.79 6.11
C GLU A 69 -16.13 7.19 6.58
N MET A 70 -15.19 6.25 6.55
CA MET A 70 -13.79 6.45 6.85
C MET A 70 -12.99 6.66 5.58
N ASN A 71 -12.31 7.80 5.47
CA ASN A 71 -11.49 8.12 4.30
C ASN A 71 -10.02 7.87 4.62
N LEU A 72 -9.32 7.09 3.79
CA LEU A 72 -7.87 7.02 3.85
C LEU A 72 -7.28 8.32 3.28
N GLU A 73 -6.56 9.08 4.10
CA GLU A 73 -5.94 10.33 3.66
C GLU A 73 -4.58 10.11 3.00
N ARG A 74 -3.80 9.19 3.56
CA ARG A 74 -2.44 8.85 3.15
C ARG A 74 -1.95 7.61 3.87
N VAL A 75 -0.89 7.02 3.32
CA VAL A 75 -0.05 6.03 3.99
C VAL A 75 1.29 6.65 4.37
N ILE A 76 1.78 6.38 5.57
CA ILE A 76 3.11 6.82 6.03
C ILE A 76 3.98 5.61 6.31
N ILE A 77 5.04 5.41 5.54
CA ILE A 77 6.11 4.45 5.88
C ILE A 77 7.16 5.21 6.69
N HIS A 78 7.26 4.93 8.00
CA HIS A 78 7.95 5.82 8.94
C HIS A 78 9.15 5.21 9.66
N SER A 79 9.33 3.88 9.64
CA SER A 79 10.48 3.26 10.29
C SER A 79 10.92 1.95 9.63
N LEU A 80 12.19 1.61 9.88
CA LEU A 80 12.82 0.35 9.49
C LEU A 80 13.54 -0.18 10.73
N GLN A 81 13.12 -1.35 11.22
CA GLN A 81 13.73 -2.03 12.37
C GLN A 81 13.96 -3.47 11.99
N ASP A 82 15.16 -4.00 12.20
CA ASP A 82 15.52 -5.39 11.88
C ASP A 82 15.07 -5.82 10.47
N ASN A 83 15.38 -4.98 9.47
CA ASN A 83 14.98 -5.13 8.07
C ASN A 83 13.46 -5.18 7.81
N THR A 84 12.64 -4.76 8.77
CA THR A 84 11.19 -4.70 8.69
C THR A 84 10.72 -3.25 8.63
N PHE A 85 10.04 -2.89 7.54
CA PHE A 85 9.41 -1.58 7.41
C PHE A 85 8.06 -1.55 8.14
N TYR A 86 7.75 -0.42 8.77
CA TYR A 86 6.47 -0.14 9.42
C TYR A 86 5.74 0.99 8.71
N ALA A 87 4.42 0.86 8.61
CA ALA A 87 3.56 1.84 7.98
C ALA A 87 2.32 2.17 8.82
N LEU A 88 1.76 3.35 8.58
CA LEU A 88 0.50 3.80 9.15
C LEU A 88 -0.50 4.06 8.04
N LEU A 89 -1.74 3.58 8.23
CA LEU A 89 -2.92 4.06 7.52
C LEU A 89 -3.46 5.27 8.28
N CYS A 90 -3.40 6.47 7.69
CA CYS A 90 -3.96 7.68 8.29
C CYS A 90 -5.39 7.87 7.79
N LEU A 91 -6.38 7.50 8.62
CA LEU A 91 -7.79 7.56 8.31
C LEU A 91 -8.43 8.84 8.89
N ARG A 92 -9.34 9.45 8.14
CA ARG A 92 -10.26 10.50 8.62
C ARG A 92 -11.64 9.90 8.86
N TRP A 93 -12.19 10.14 10.05
CA TRP A 93 -13.56 9.82 10.42
C TRP A 93 -14.22 11.03 11.07
N GLY A 94 -15.07 11.72 10.32
CA GLY A 94 -15.57 13.05 10.69
C GLY A 94 -14.41 14.05 10.85
N GLU A 95 -14.33 14.69 12.01
CA GLU A 95 -13.24 15.61 12.36
C GLU A 95 -12.01 14.91 12.98
N GLN A 96 -12.09 13.60 13.22
CA GLN A 96 -11.01 12.86 13.85
C GLN A 96 -10.08 12.23 12.81
N THR A 97 -8.78 12.31 13.06
CA THR A 97 -7.80 11.48 12.38
C THR A 97 -7.41 10.31 13.28
N LYS A 98 -7.37 9.10 12.71
CA LYS A 98 -6.91 7.87 13.36
C LYS A 98 -5.74 7.31 12.57
N GLU A 99 -4.76 6.77 13.28
CA GLU A 99 -3.62 6.09 12.69
C GLU A 99 -3.72 4.61 13.06
N ILE A 100 -3.60 3.74 12.05
CA ILE A 100 -3.62 2.29 12.24
C ILE A 100 -2.28 1.73 11.78
N ASP A 101 -1.59 1.02 12.68
CA ASP A 101 -0.37 0.29 12.37
C ASP A 101 -0.62 -0.78 11.30
N SER A 102 0.29 -0.87 10.35
CA SER A 102 0.16 -1.72 9.18
C SER A 102 1.51 -2.08 8.59
N ARG A 103 1.56 -3.22 7.90
CA ARG A 103 2.68 -3.51 7.00
C ARG A 103 2.58 -2.62 5.78
N PRO A 104 3.71 -2.13 5.22
CA PRO A 104 3.69 -1.34 3.99
C PRO A 104 2.92 -2.02 2.87
N SER A 105 3.05 -3.34 2.70
CA SER A 105 2.35 -4.08 1.65
C SER A 105 0.83 -3.95 1.72
N ASP A 106 0.26 -4.02 2.93
CA ASP A 106 -1.19 -3.92 3.11
C ASP A 106 -1.66 -2.48 2.95
N ALA A 107 -0.91 -1.54 3.52
CA ALA A 107 -1.20 -0.12 3.41
C ALA A 107 -1.21 0.34 1.94
N LEU A 108 -0.20 -0.07 1.15
CA LEU A 108 -0.13 0.23 -0.28
C LEU A 108 -1.29 -0.40 -1.07
N ALA A 109 -1.67 -1.64 -0.75
CA ALA A 109 -2.77 -2.32 -1.42
C ALA A 109 -4.13 -1.65 -1.16
N VAL A 110 -4.35 -1.09 0.03
CA VAL A 110 -5.56 -0.30 0.35
C VAL A 110 -5.50 1.07 -0.34
N ALA A 111 -4.37 1.80 -0.22
CA ALA A 111 -4.21 3.13 -0.81
C ALA A 111 -4.44 3.17 -2.31
N LEU A 112 -3.95 2.15 -3.04
CA LEU A 112 -4.17 2.03 -4.48
C LEU A 112 -5.63 1.80 -4.87
N ARG A 113 -6.44 1.23 -3.98
CA ARG A 113 -7.88 0.98 -4.23
C ARG A 113 -8.74 2.18 -3.86
N THR A 114 -8.28 3.01 -2.94
CA THR A 114 -8.95 4.24 -2.48
C THR A 114 -8.40 5.51 -3.14
N ASP A 115 -7.49 5.37 -4.11
CA ASP A 115 -6.77 6.47 -4.78
C ASP A 115 -6.17 7.49 -3.79
N SER A 116 -5.57 6.99 -2.70
CA SER A 116 -5.03 7.75 -1.57
C SER A 116 -3.50 7.81 -1.51
#